data_AF-A0A815SMU8-F1
#
_entry.id   AF-A0A815SMU8-F1
#
_cell.length_a   1.000
_cell.length_b   1.000
_cell.length_c   1.000
_cell.angle_alpha   90.00
_cell.angle_beta   90.00
_cell.angle_gamma   90.00
#
_symmetry.space_group_name_H-M   'P 1'
#
loop_
_entity.id
_entity.type
_entity.pdbx_description
1 polymer ?
#
loop_
_entity_poly.entity_id
_entity_poly.type
_entity_poly.pdbx_seq_one_letter_code
_entity_poly.pdbx_strand_id
1 'polypeptide(L)'
;MIEKFGDNIVGIILFICSLIILTGILLFMIKLLKSIIIGFIDDTLKKILHIQSHGWKEYLLGYVFIIVGIIGAILVQSSSVFYSILTLLVGLQVLSLKRNYELTIDANIGTTITALFASLTQTGLFFRQSI
;
A
#
# COMPACT_ATOMS: atom_id res chain seq x y z
N MET A 1 -8.45 47.64 -2.79
CA MET A 1 -7.27 47.18 -2.00
C MET A 1 -7.64 46.26 -0.85
N ILE A 2 -8.90 46.25 -0.38
CA ILE A 2 -9.38 45.40 0.74
C ILE A 2 -9.71 43.96 0.29
N GLU A 3 -10.08 43.72 -0.98
CA GLU A 3 -10.38 42.37 -1.49
C GLU A 3 -9.14 41.45 -1.58
N LYS A 4 -7.95 42.00 -1.89
CA LYS A 4 -6.72 41.18 -2.02
C LYS A 4 -6.27 40.53 -0.70
N PHE A 5 -6.62 41.11 0.45
CA PHE A 5 -6.28 40.51 1.74
C PHE A 5 -7.21 39.33 2.07
N GLY A 6 -8.48 39.38 1.64
CA GLY A 6 -9.44 38.29 1.82
C GLY A 6 -9.03 37.02 1.06
N ASP A 7 -8.69 37.16 -0.23
CA ASP A 7 -8.37 36.00 -1.09
C ASP A 7 -7.11 35.26 -0.65
N ASN A 8 -6.09 35.99 -0.19
CA ASN A 8 -4.84 35.40 0.30
C ASN A 8 -5.07 34.61 1.61
N ILE A 9 -5.87 35.15 2.53
CA ILE A 9 -6.19 34.50 3.81
C ILE A 9 -7.03 33.23 3.56
N VAL A 10 -8.02 33.32 2.66
CA VAL A 10 -8.85 32.17 2.26
C VAL A 10 -8.00 31.09 1.59
N GLY A 11 -7.05 31.46 0.73
CA GLY A 11 -6.12 30.52 0.10
C GLY A 11 -5.24 29.79 1.11
N ILE A 12 -4.70 30.49 2.11
CA ILE A 12 -3.87 29.88 3.18
C ILE A 12 -4.69 28.91 4.03
N ILE A 13 -5.93 29.28 4.39
CA ILE A 13 -6.84 28.43 5.17
C ILE A 13 -7.19 27.15 4.40
N LEU A 14 -7.52 27.27 3.11
CA LEU A 14 -7.79 26.11 2.24
C LEU A 14 -6.55 25.22 2.08
N PHE A 15 -5.37 25.80 1.95
CA PHE A 15 -4.11 25.05 1.84
C PHE A 15 -3.83 24.23 3.10
N ILE A 16 -3.95 24.85 4.28
CA ILE A 16 -3.73 24.16 5.57
C ILE A 16 -4.77 23.07 5.79
N CYS A 17 -6.04 23.35 5.47
CA CYS A 17 -7.13 22.37 5.56
C CYS A 17 -6.87 21.14 4.68
N SER A 18 -6.46 21.36 3.42
CA SER A 18 -6.10 20.29 2.49
C SER A 18 -4.92 19.46 3.01
N LEU A 19 -3.90 20.11 3.57
CA LEU A 19 -2.71 19.43 4.10
C LEU A 19 -3.05 18.53 5.31
N ILE A 20 -3.94 19.00 6.18
CA ILE A 20 -4.44 18.22 7.33
C ILE A 20 -5.27 17.01 6.86
N ILE A 21 -6.18 17.22 5.90
CA ILE A 21 -7.03 16.15 5.36
C ILE A 21 -6.17 15.10 4.65
N LEU A 22 -5.22 15.52 3.81
CA LEU A 22 -4.29 14.65 3.09
C LEU A 22 -3.47 13.81 4.07
N THR A 23 -2.90 14.46 5.09
CA THR A 23 -2.12 13.77 6.12
C THR A 23 -3.00 12.81 6.92
N GLY A 24 -4.23 13.20 7.27
CA GLY A 24 -5.18 12.35 7.99
C GLY A 24 -5.54 11.08 7.22
N ILE A 25 -5.85 11.20 5.94
CA ILE A 25 -6.14 10.06 5.05
C ILE A 25 -4.91 9.16 4.89
N LEU A 26 -3.71 9.74 4.78
CA LEU A 26 -2.48 8.97 4.70
C LEU A 26 -2.25 8.12 5.96
N LEU A 27 -2.44 8.71 7.14
CA LEU A 27 -2.32 8.02 8.42
C LEU A 27 -3.39 6.94 8.62
N PHE A 28 -4.62 7.19 8.15
CA PHE A 28 -5.68 6.19 8.18
C PHE A 28 -5.35 4.98 7.29
N MET A 29 -4.87 5.23 6.07
CA MET A 29 -4.41 4.19 5.15
C MET A 29 -3.26 3.36 5.75
N ILE A 30 -2.32 4.01 6.46
CA ILE A 30 -1.24 3.33 7.17
C ILE A 30 -1.79 2.35 8.23
N LYS A 31 -2.81 2.76 8.99
CA LYS A 31 -3.45 1.90 10.00
C LYS A 31 -4.11 0.68 9.37
N LEU A 32 -4.82 0.87 8.25
CA LEU A 32 -5.47 -0.23 7.54
C LEU A 32 -4.45 -1.25 7.04
N LEU A 33 -3.41 -0.78 6.34
CA LEU A 33 -2.39 -1.69 5.81
C LEU A 33 -1.64 -2.43 6.93
N LYS A 34 -1.27 -1.73 8.02
CA LYS A 34 -0.68 -2.37 9.20
C LYS A 34 -1.58 -3.45 9.78
N SER A 35 -2.89 -3.19 9.89
CA SER A 35 -3.87 -4.16 10.40
C SER A 35 -3.98 -5.39 9.51
N ILE A 36 -4.02 -5.20 8.19
CA ILE A 36 -4.11 -6.29 7.22
C ILE A 36 -2.86 -7.16 7.30
N ILE A 37 -1.65 -6.55 7.25
CA ILE A 37 -0.41 -7.33 7.25
C ILE A 37 -0.24 -8.09 8.57
N ILE A 38 -0.45 -7.45 9.72
CA ILE A 38 -0.27 -8.10 11.03
C ILE A 38 -1.34 -9.18 11.26
N GLY A 39 -2.60 -8.91 10.92
CA GLY A 39 -3.68 -9.91 11.03
C GLY A 39 -3.41 -11.12 10.16
N PHE A 40 -2.96 -10.90 8.91
CA PHE A 40 -2.61 -11.97 7.99
C PHE A 40 -1.42 -12.80 8.49
N ILE A 41 -0.42 -12.16 9.10
CA ILE A 41 0.73 -12.83 9.69
C ILE A 41 0.33 -13.67 10.90
N ASP A 42 -0.51 -13.16 11.81
CA ASP A 42 -0.94 -13.90 13.00
C ASP A 42 -1.83 -15.11 12.63
N ASP A 43 -2.77 -14.93 11.71
CA ASP A 43 -3.62 -16.02 11.22
C ASP A 43 -2.80 -17.09 10.47
N THR A 44 -1.84 -16.66 9.64
CA THR A 44 -1.03 -17.60 8.88
C THR A 44 0.01 -18.30 9.75
N LEU A 45 0.62 -17.60 10.71
CA LEU A 45 1.55 -18.20 11.69
C LEU A 45 0.83 -19.19 12.59
N LYS A 46 -0.34 -18.86 13.14
CA LYS A 46 -1.13 -19.80 13.96
C LYS A 46 -1.51 -21.04 13.17
N LYS A 47 -1.91 -20.89 11.90
CA LYS A 47 -2.29 -22.02 11.04
C LYS A 47 -1.10 -22.91 10.67
N ILE A 48 0.11 -22.37 10.63
CA ILE A 48 1.35 -23.12 10.36
C ILE A 48 1.92 -23.75 11.64
N LEU A 49 1.88 -23.03 12.77
CA LEU A 49 2.30 -23.53 14.08
C LEU A 49 1.42 -24.70 14.55
N HIS A 50 0.12 -24.69 14.23
CA HIS A 50 -0.78 -25.78 14.61
C HIS A 50 -0.65 -27.01 13.69
N ILE A 51 0.07 -26.91 12.57
CA ILE A 51 0.28 -28.00 11.62
C ILE A 51 1.78 -28.16 11.39
N GLN A 52 2.50 -28.53 12.45
CA GLN A 52 3.90 -28.92 12.38
C GLN A 52 4.02 -30.25 11.62
N SER A 53 3.91 -30.19 10.29
CA SER A 53 4.29 -31.25 9.37
C SER A 53 5.27 -30.66 8.36
N HIS A 54 6.56 -30.91 8.59
CA HIS A 54 7.70 -30.57 7.75
C HIS A 54 7.43 -30.86 6.25
N GLY A 55 7.90 -29.96 5.36
CA GLY A 55 8.21 -30.33 3.98
C GLY A 55 7.90 -29.28 2.91
N TRP A 56 6.64 -28.92 2.69
CA TRP A 56 6.23 -28.18 1.46
C TRP A 56 5.47 -26.87 1.73
N LYS A 57 4.96 -26.69 2.95
CA LYS A 57 4.09 -25.57 3.33
C LYS A 57 4.84 -24.24 3.47
N GLU A 58 6.16 -24.27 3.69
CA GLU A 58 7.00 -23.06 3.70
C GLU A 58 7.07 -22.36 2.33
N TYR A 59 7.10 -23.13 1.24
CA TYR A 59 7.07 -22.57 -0.11
C TYR A 59 5.73 -21.88 -0.39
N LEU A 60 4.63 -22.51 0.03
CA LEU A 60 3.28 -21.94 -0.05
C LEU A 60 3.17 -20.65 0.75
N LEU A 61 3.77 -20.59 1.93
CA LEU A 61 3.84 -19.37 2.73
C LEU A 61 4.55 -18.25 1.97
N GLY A 62 5.66 -18.53 1.30
CA GLY A 62 6.36 -17.54 0.46
C GLY A 62 5.48 -16.95 -0.63
N TYR A 63 4.76 -17.78 -1.37
CA TYR A 63 3.84 -17.31 -2.42
C TYR A 63 2.70 -16.44 -1.88
N VAL A 64 2.16 -16.80 -0.72
CA VAL A 64 1.10 -16.02 -0.09
C VAL A 64 1.60 -14.62 0.30
N PHE A 65 2.81 -14.51 0.86
CA PHE A 65 3.40 -13.22 1.18
C PHE A 65 3.61 -12.36 -0.07
N ILE A 66 4.06 -12.95 -1.18
CA ILE A 66 4.23 -12.23 -2.46
C ILE A 66 2.90 -11.63 -2.94
N ILE A 67 1.83 -12.43 -2.91
CA ILE A 67 0.48 -11.98 -3.31
C ILE A 67 0.00 -10.84 -2.40
N VAL A 68 0.23 -10.94 -1.09
CA VAL A 68 -0.10 -9.88 -0.13
C VAL A 68 0.71 -8.61 -0.40
N GLY A 69 1.99 -8.74 -0.76
CA GLY A 69 2.85 -7.62 -1.14
C GLY A 69 2.33 -6.88 -2.36
N ILE A 70 2.00 -7.61 -3.43
CA ILE A 70 1.45 -7.06 -4.67
C ILE A 70 0.10 -6.36 -4.42
N ILE A 71 -0.81 -7.01 -3.69
CA ILE A 71 -2.13 -6.43 -3.36
C ILE A 71 -1.97 -5.19 -2.48
N GLY A 72 -1.11 -5.26 -1.47
CA GLY A 72 -0.81 -4.12 -0.60
C GLY A 72 -0.28 -2.92 -1.37
N ALA A 73 0.56 -3.15 -2.39
CA ALA A 73 1.11 -2.11 -3.24
C ALA A 73 0.08 -1.51 -4.20
N ILE A 74 -0.81 -2.32 -4.77
CA ILE A 74 -1.92 -1.85 -5.60
C ILE A 74 -2.86 -0.96 -4.78
N LEU A 75 -3.18 -1.36 -3.54
CA LEU A 75 -4.09 -0.63 -2.65
C LEU A 75 -3.49 0.69 -2.13
N VAL A 76 -2.22 0.67 -1.74
CA VAL A 76 -1.57 1.85 -1.17
C VAL A 76 -1.15 2.85 -2.24
N GLN A 77 -0.85 2.40 -3.46
CA GLN A 77 -0.44 3.21 -4.63
C GLN A 77 0.85 4.05 -4.44
N SER A 78 1.20 4.38 -3.19
CA SER A 78 2.30 5.22 -2.77
C SER A 78 3.41 4.36 -2.17
N SER A 79 4.43 4.04 -2.97
CA SER A 79 5.50 3.13 -2.56
C SER A 79 6.23 3.60 -1.30
N SER A 80 6.37 4.92 -1.06
CA SER A 80 7.04 5.43 0.17
C SER A 80 6.30 5.05 1.46
N VAL A 81 4.96 5.03 1.42
CA VAL A 81 4.13 4.67 2.58
C VAL A 81 4.21 3.17 2.84
N PHE A 82 4.17 2.39 1.76
CA PHE A 82 4.32 0.94 1.81
C PHE A 82 5.68 0.54 2.41
N TYR A 83 6.78 1.14 1.93
CA TYR A 83 8.12 0.90 2.46
C TYR A 83 8.26 1.28 3.93
N SER A 84 7.66 2.41 4.34
CA SER A 84 7.72 2.86 5.74
C SER A 84 7.09 1.86 6.71
N ILE A 85 5.98 1.23 6.31
CA ILE A 85 5.28 0.21 7.10
C ILE A 85 6.08 -1.08 7.15
N LEU A 86 6.59 -1.51 6.01
CA LEU A 86 7.47 -2.66 5.88
C LEU A 86 8.68 -2.57 6.82
N THR A 87 9.36 -1.42 6.85
CA THR A 87 10.45 -1.13 7.78
C THR A 87 9.99 -1.15 9.26
N LEU A 88 8.81 -0.59 9.57
CA LEU A 88 8.24 -0.65 10.93
C LEU A 88 7.96 -2.10 11.37
N LEU A 89 7.46 -2.96 10.48
CA LEU A 89 7.16 -4.36 10.80
C LEU A 89 8.43 -5.20 11.03
N VAL A 90 9.52 -4.90 10.33
CA VAL A 90 10.85 -5.46 10.63
C VAL A 90 11.34 -4.97 11.99
N GLY A 91 11.16 -3.69 12.31
CA GLY A 91 11.51 -3.13 13.62
C GLY A 91 10.78 -3.79 14.80
N LEU A 92 9.57 -4.30 14.56
CA LEU A 92 8.79 -5.08 15.53
C LEU A 92 9.18 -6.58 15.56
N GLN A 93 10.16 -7.01 14.76
CA GLN A 93 10.59 -8.41 14.58
C GLN A 93 9.47 -9.38 14.12
N VAL A 94 8.35 -8.84 13.65
CA VAL A 94 7.22 -9.62 13.12
C VAL A 94 7.54 -10.18 11.73
N LEU A 95 8.45 -9.51 11.01
CA LEU A 95 8.91 -9.86 9.67
C LEU A 95 10.44 -10.01 9.63
N SER A 96 10.91 -11.13 9.09
CA SER A 96 12.35 -11.31 8.78
C SER A 96 12.81 -10.36 7.67
N LEU A 97 14.05 -9.88 7.77
CA LEU A 97 14.68 -8.99 6.78
C LEU A 97 14.60 -9.52 5.35
N LYS A 98 14.80 -10.84 5.15
CA LYS A 98 14.70 -11.49 3.85
C LYS A 98 13.30 -11.33 3.24
N ARG A 99 12.25 -11.45 4.05
CA ARG A 99 10.86 -11.34 3.60
C ARG A 99 10.43 -9.89 3.39
N ASN A 100 10.99 -8.96 4.14
CA ASN A 100 10.83 -7.55 3.89
C ASN A 100 11.37 -7.12 2.53
N TYR A 101 12.54 -7.66 2.16
CA TYR A 101 13.14 -7.43 0.85
C TYR A 101 12.26 -7.97 -0.29
N GLU A 102 11.74 -9.20 -0.14
CA GLU A 102 10.79 -9.80 -1.09
C GLU A 102 9.56 -8.90 -1.28
N LEU A 103 8.91 -8.47 -0.20
CA LEU A 103 7.75 -7.56 -0.24
C LEU A 103 8.07 -6.18 -0.85
N THR A 104 9.30 -5.70 -0.71
CA THR A 104 9.75 -4.41 -1.28
C THR A 104 9.84 -4.50 -2.81
N ILE A 105 10.36 -5.61 -3.35
CA ILE A 105 10.39 -5.87 -4.79
C ILE A 105 8.96 -5.97 -5.35
N ASP A 106 8.05 -6.60 -4.61
CA ASP A 106 6.64 -6.75 -4.99
C ASP A 106 5.92 -5.40 -5.11
N ALA A 107 6.35 -4.38 -4.36
CA ALA A 107 5.74 -3.06 -4.40
C ALA A 107 5.82 -2.40 -5.79
N ASN A 108 6.99 -2.48 -6.43
CA ASN A 108 7.19 -1.92 -7.76
C ASN A 108 6.44 -2.74 -8.84
N ILE A 109 6.36 -4.07 -8.65
CA ILE A 109 5.56 -4.95 -9.52
C ILE A 109 4.08 -4.56 -9.43
N GLY A 110 3.56 -4.35 -8.22
CA GLY A 110 2.18 -3.88 -7.99
C GLY A 110 1.87 -2.57 -8.71
N THR A 111 2.77 -1.56 -8.66
CA THR A 111 2.55 -0.29 -9.38
C THR A 111 2.51 -0.46 -10.89
N THR A 112 3.28 -1.41 -11.44
CA THR A 112 3.26 -1.76 -12.88
C THR A 112 1.94 -2.41 -13.27
N ILE A 113 1.41 -3.31 -12.43
CA ILE A 113 0.10 -3.93 -12.63
C ILE A 113 -1.00 -2.88 -12.59
N THR A 114 -0.97 -1.95 -11.63
CA THR A 114 -1.94 -0.83 -11.57
C THR A 114 -1.87 0.04 -12.83
N ALA A 115 -0.67 0.36 -13.31
CA ALA A 115 -0.48 1.12 -14.54
C ALA A 115 -1.02 0.37 -15.77
N LEU A 116 -0.83 -0.95 -15.83
CA LEU A 116 -1.37 -1.80 -16.89
C LEU A 116 -2.91 -1.78 -16.86
N PHE A 117 -3.51 -1.99 -15.68
CA PHE A 117 -4.96 -1.89 -15.51
C PHE A 117 -5.50 -0.52 -15.93
N ALA A 118 -4.85 0.57 -15.51
CA ALA A 118 -5.22 1.92 -15.90
C ALA A 118 -5.18 2.11 -17.42
N SER A 119 -4.14 1.60 -18.08
CA SER A 119 -3.99 1.70 -19.54
C SER A 119 -5.10 0.95 -20.28
N LEU A 120 -5.47 -0.26 -19.82
CA LEU A 120 -6.56 -1.06 -20.40
C LEU A 120 -7.92 -0.36 -20.25
N THR A 121 -8.19 0.27 -19.10
CA THR A 121 -9.42 1.07 -18.92
C THR A 121 -9.46 2.32 -19.80
N GLN A 122 -8.31 2.95 -20.09
CA GLN A 122 -8.25 4.14 -20.94
C GLN A 122 -8.36 3.81 -22.44
N THR A 123 -7.89 2.66 -22.90
CA THR A 123 -7.93 2.27 -24.32
C THR A 123 -9.35 2.25 -24.90
N GLY A 124 -10.37 1.89 -24.10
CA GLY A 124 -11.77 1.93 -24.53
C GLY A 124 -12.34 3.35 -24.72
N LEU A 125 -11.80 4.35 -24.01
CA LEU A 125 -12.25 5.74 -24.11
C LEU A 125 -11.72 6.43 -25.37
N PHE A 126 -10.48 6.12 -25.78
CA PHE A 126 -9.85 6.68 -26.98
C PHE A 126 -10.56 6.26 -28.27
N PHE A 127 -11.06 5.03 -28.37
CA PHE A 127 -11.82 4.56 -29.53
C PHE A 127 -13.15 5.29 -29.75
N ARG A 128 -13.74 5.87 -28.69
CA ARG A 128 -15.00 6.63 -28.77
C ARG A 128 -14.80 8.11 -29.10
N GLN A 129 -13.59 8.64 -28.97
CA GLN A 129 -13.28 10.04 -29.35
C GLN A 129 -12.71 10.17 -30.77
N SER A 130 -12.43 9.05 -31.46
CA SER A 130 -11.92 9.02 -32.84
C SER A 130 -12.98 8.65 -33.89
N ILE A 131 -14.26 8.65 -33.52
CA ILE A 131 -15.45 8.55 -34.41
C ILE A 131 -16.31 9.78 -34.15
#